data_AF-A0A8J3ZTX8-F1
#
_entry.id   AF-A0A8J3ZTX8-F1
#
_cell.length_a   1.000
_cell.length_b   1.000
_cell.length_c   1.000
_cell.angle_alpha   90.00
_cell.angle_beta   90.00
_cell.angle_gamma   90.00
#
_symmetry.space_group_name_H-M   'P 1'
#
loop_
_entity.id
_entity.type
_entity.pdbx_description
1 polymer ?
#
loop_
_entity_poly.entity_id
_entity_poly.type
_entity_poly.pdbx_seq_one_letter_code
_entity_poly.pdbx_strand_id
1 'polypeptide(L)'
;MSRTLRTDPYPLRAARRSAGHRVEIRVCRPRPGFHHPASAADVARLLEFFGPTARYGLRRVELRQQAATTGIALGGYVPPGVVVLLEQPDPPWFVAGRLSDGAAERLRRAGARVTATWSTTRVDWDGPALRDFVLFDGLMHEIGHHLLDHTDRRMRTADHERRADAHAVRCRQRWAAR
;
A
#
# COMPACT_ATOMS: atom_id res chain seq x y z
N MET A 1 11.99 -29.31 25.59
CA MET A 1 12.21 -29.41 24.13
C MET A 1 12.36 -28.01 23.54
N SER A 2 13.59 -27.63 23.17
CA SER A 2 13.91 -26.29 22.66
C SER A 2 13.48 -26.16 21.20
N ARG A 3 12.37 -25.45 20.94
CA ARG A 3 11.93 -25.11 19.58
C ARG A 3 12.89 -24.07 19.00
N THR A 4 13.68 -24.48 18.03
CA THR A 4 14.63 -23.62 17.33
C THR A 4 13.89 -22.54 16.54
N LEU A 5 14.40 -21.31 16.59
CA LEU A 5 13.87 -20.09 15.93
C LEU A 5 13.64 -20.19 14.41
N ARG A 6 14.02 -21.33 13.80
CA ARG A 6 14.04 -21.56 12.36
C ARG A 6 12.75 -22.19 11.83
N THR A 7 11.96 -22.87 12.67
CA THR A 7 10.71 -23.55 12.27
C THR A 7 9.44 -22.87 12.79
N ASP A 8 9.57 -21.80 13.58
CA ASP A 8 8.41 -21.07 14.08
C ASP A 8 7.57 -20.48 12.93
N PRO A 9 6.23 -20.54 13.01
CA PRO A 9 5.34 -19.88 12.06
C PRO A 9 5.58 -18.36 12.05
N TYR A 10 5.36 -17.75 10.89
CA TYR A 10 5.69 -16.34 10.65
C TYR A 10 5.19 -15.38 11.74
N PRO A 11 3.94 -15.46 12.24
CA PRO A 11 3.45 -14.56 13.29
C PRO A 11 4.26 -14.63 14.58
N LEU A 12 4.74 -15.82 15.00
CA LEU A 12 5.57 -15.97 16.19
C LEU A 12 6.95 -15.37 16.01
N ARG A 13 7.56 -15.55 14.81
CA ARG A 13 8.83 -14.90 14.48
C ARG A 13 8.70 -13.39 14.47
N ALA A 14 7.64 -12.88 13.85
CA ALA A 14 7.34 -11.46 13.77
C ALA A 14 7.18 -10.86 15.17
N ALA A 15 6.35 -11.46 16.02
CA ALA A 15 6.14 -11.01 17.40
C ALA A 15 7.44 -10.93 18.21
N ARG A 16 8.32 -11.93 18.08
CA ARG A 16 9.59 -11.99 18.82
C ARG A 16 10.65 -11.02 18.29
N ARG A 17 10.75 -10.86 16.97
CA ARG A 17 11.85 -10.11 16.32
C ARG A 17 11.51 -8.66 16.03
N SER A 18 10.24 -8.29 16.03
CA SER A 18 9.80 -6.90 15.90
C SER A 18 9.58 -6.21 17.24
N ALA A 19 9.80 -6.91 18.36
CA ALA A 19 9.74 -6.30 19.67
C ALA A 19 10.74 -5.14 19.75
N GLY A 20 10.24 -3.92 19.94
CA GLY A 20 11.05 -2.70 19.97
C GLY A 20 11.49 -2.15 18.61
N HIS A 21 11.24 -2.86 17.49
CA HIS A 21 11.58 -2.37 16.15
C HIS A 21 10.57 -1.31 15.70
N ARG A 22 11.06 -0.08 15.50
CA ARG A 22 10.29 0.98 14.84
C ARG A 22 10.70 1.08 13.39
N VAL A 23 9.71 0.98 12.50
CA VAL A 23 9.90 1.20 11.07
C VAL A 23 10.18 2.68 10.84
N GLU A 24 11.27 3.00 10.16
CA GLU A 24 11.59 4.39 9.79
C GLU A 24 10.58 4.88 8.75
N ILE A 25 10.03 6.09 8.93
CA ILE A 25 9.13 6.71 7.94
C ILE A 25 9.80 7.98 7.43
N ARG A 26 10.16 8.00 6.15
CA ARG A 26 10.75 9.16 5.49
C ARG A 26 9.71 9.85 4.61
N VAL A 27 9.66 11.17 4.67
CA VAL A 27 8.74 11.97 3.85
C VAL A 27 9.54 12.96 3.02
N CYS A 28 9.51 12.78 1.71
CA CYS A 28 10.02 13.77 0.76
C CYS A 28 8.93 14.81 0.49
N ARG A 29 9.34 16.07 0.24
CA ARG A 29 8.41 17.13 -0.15
C ARG A 29 7.73 16.78 -1.49
N PRO A 30 6.39 16.88 -1.59
CA PRO A 30 5.70 16.70 -2.86
C PRO A 30 6.10 17.74 -3.92
N ARG A 31 5.90 17.40 -5.20
CA ARG A 31 6.02 18.35 -6.32
C ARG A 31 4.84 19.34 -6.33
N PRO A 32 5.00 20.53 -6.96
CA PRO A 32 3.87 21.43 -7.17
C PRO A 32 2.70 20.74 -7.91
N GLY A 33 1.47 20.88 -7.40
CA GLY A 33 0.28 20.19 -7.91
C GLY A 33 0.13 18.74 -7.46
N PHE A 34 0.98 18.29 -6.52
CA PHE A 34 0.93 16.99 -5.89
C PHE A 34 0.93 17.12 -4.37
N HIS A 35 0.39 16.11 -3.70
CA HIS A 35 0.46 15.97 -2.25
C HIS A 35 0.64 14.50 -1.85
N HIS A 36 0.99 14.26 -0.59
CA HIS A 36 0.92 12.92 0.00
C HIS A 36 -0.45 12.76 0.67
N PRO A 37 -1.37 11.92 0.16
CA PRO A 37 -2.69 11.80 0.76
C PRO A 37 -2.66 11.21 2.18
N ALA A 38 -1.68 10.35 2.45
CA ALA A 38 -1.41 9.79 3.76
C ALA A 38 -0.22 10.49 4.42
N SER A 39 -0.34 10.81 5.70
CA SER A 39 0.75 11.35 6.50
C SER A 39 1.63 10.24 7.09
N ALA A 40 2.82 10.58 7.58
CA ALA A 40 3.65 9.66 8.35
C ALA A 40 2.92 9.11 9.60
N ALA A 41 2.05 9.93 10.22
CA ALA A 41 1.26 9.51 11.37
C ALA A 41 0.20 8.46 10.98
N ASP A 42 -0.40 8.58 9.80
CA ASP A 42 -1.36 7.59 9.29
C ASP A 42 -0.67 6.25 9.03
N VAL A 43 0.50 6.28 8.38
CA VAL A 43 1.34 5.10 8.16
C VAL A 43 1.72 4.44 9.48
N ALA A 44 2.23 5.22 10.44
CA ALA A 44 2.62 4.71 11.75
C ALA A 44 1.44 4.05 12.48
N ARG A 45 0.27 4.70 12.46
CA ARG A 45 -0.95 4.18 13.09
C ARG A 45 -1.42 2.88 12.45
N LEU A 46 -1.30 2.75 11.13
CA LEU A 46 -1.67 1.53 10.43
C LEU A 46 -0.71 0.37 10.77
N LEU A 47 0.60 0.64 10.80
CA LEU A 47 1.62 -0.34 11.19
C LEU A 47 1.51 -0.75 12.67
N GLU A 48 1.12 0.19 13.54
CA GLU A 48 0.80 -0.06 14.94
C GLU A 48 -0.34 -1.10 15.04
N PHE A 49 -1.46 -0.80 14.38
CA PHE A 49 -2.67 -1.62 14.38
C PHE A 49 -2.46 -3.04 13.84
N PHE A 50 -1.77 -3.20 12.71
CA PHE A 50 -1.46 -4.53 12.17
C PHE A 50 -0.30 -5.22 12.87
N GLY A 51 0.30 -4.56 13.86
CA GLY A 51 1.18 -5.19 14.81
C GLY A 51 2.51 -5.67 14.20
N PRO A 52 3.16 -6.64 14.87
CA PRO A 52 4.44 -7.19 14.44
C PRO A 52 4.41 -7.79 13.03
N THR A 53 3.28 -8.34 12.59
CA THR A 53 3.18 -8.98 11.27
C THR A 53 3.37 -8.00 10.12
N ALA A 54 2.95 -6.73 10.26
CA ALA A 54 3.18 -5.71 9.23
C ALA A 54 4.59 -5.09 9.31
N ARG A 55 5.26 -5.21 10.47
CA ARG A 55 6.55 -4.55 10.75
C ARG A 55 7.75 -5.48 10.58
N TYR A 56 7.57 -6.79 10.70
CA TYR A 56 8.67 -7.74 10.68
C TYR A 56 9.33 -7.84 9.31
N GLY A 57 10.62 -7.47 9.25
CA GLY A 57 11.39 -7.42 8.01
C GLY A 57 11.28 -6.09 7.27
N LEU A 58 10.34 -5.22 7.66
CA LEU A 58 10.18 -3.88 7.10
C LEU A 58 11.21 -2.94 7.71
N ARG A 59 12.07 -2.37 6.86
CA ARG A 59 13.14 -1.44 7.24
C ARG A 59 12.63 -0.01 7.30
N ARG A 60 11.92 0.42 6.24
CA ARG A 60 11.39 1.78 6.13
C ARG A 60 10.19 1.87 5.20
N VAL A 61 9.40 2.92 5.40
CA VAL A 61 8.38 3.40 4.46
C VAL A 61 8.80 4.79 3.96
N GLU A 62 8.81 5.00 2.66
CA GLU A 62 9.19 6.28 2.05
C GLU A 62 8.00 6.90 1.32
N LEU A 63 7.60 8.11 1.68
CA LEU A 63 6.66 8.93 0.92
C LEU A 63 7.46 9.77 -0.07
N ARG A 64 7.35 9.47 -1.37
CA ARG A 64 8.25 9.97 -2.42
C ARG A 64 7.50 10.55 -3.61
N GLN A 65 8.22 11.35 -4.38
CA GLN A 65 7.74 11.81 -5.68
C GLN A 65 7.69 10.63 -6.65
N GLN A 66 6.67 10.59 -7.51
CA GLN A 66 6.63 9.64 -8.61
C GLN A 66 7.67 9.99 -9.68
N ALA A 67 8.25 8.98 -10.31
CA ALA A 67 8.91 9.17 -11.59
C ALA A 67 7.86 9.62 -12.63
N ALA A 68 8.29 10.23 -13.74
CA ALA A 68 7.39 10.54 -14.84
C ALA A 68 6.82 9.23 -15.42
N THR A 69 5.61 8.86 -14.99
CA THR A 69 4.90 7.66 -15.45
C THR A 69 3.53 8.04 -15.96
N THR A 70 2.97 7.25 -16.86
CA THR A 70 1.72 7.53 -17.58
C THR A 70 0.48 6.93 -16.91
N GLY A 71 0.58 6.50 -15.65
CA GLY A 71 -0.50 5.81 -14.93
C GLY A 71 -0.63 6.21 -13.46
N ILE A 72 -1.67 5.69 -12.80
CA ILE A 72 -1.91 5.88 -11.37
C ILE A 72 -1.05 4.87 -10.60
N ALA A 73 0.16 5.26 -10.24
CA ALA A 73 1.02 4.49 -9.35
C ALA A 73 0.86 4.99 -7.91
N LEU A 74 0.51 4.09 -6.99
CA LEU A 74 0.32 4.41 -5.57
C LEU A 74 1.58 4.16 -4.74
N GLY A 75 2.41 3.22 -5.17
CA GLY A 75 3.56 2.77 -4.41
C GLY A 75 4.33 1.67 -5.11
N GLY A 76 5.30 1.13 -4.40
CA GLY A 76 6.08 -0.02 -4.84
C GLY A 76 6.93 -0.58 -3.71
N TYR A 77 7.11 -1.88 -3.72
CA TYR A 77 7.99 -2.59 -2.80
C TYR A 77 9.38 -2.77 -3.41
N VAL A 78 10.40 -2.31 -2.67
CA VAL A 78 11.82 -2.46 -3.01
C VAL A 78 12.46 -3.43 -2.00
N PRO A 79 12.73 -4.69 -2.41
CA PRO A 79 13.38 -5.64 -1.54
C PRO A 79 14.82 -5.22 -1.20
N PRO A 80 15.30 -5.51 0.03
CA PRO A 80 14.55 -6.05 1.15
C PRO A 80 13.89 -4.94 2.00
N GLY A 81 12.57 -5.06 2.24
CA GLY A 81 11.89 -4.37 3.33
C GLY A 81 11.72 -2.86 3.18
N VAL A 82 11.71 -2.31 1.96
CA VAL A 82 11.41 -0.89 1.74
C VAL A 82 10.09 -0.79 1.00
N VAL A 83 9.11 -0.08 1.55
CA VAL A 83 7.88 0.28 0.83
C VAL A 83 7.95 1.75 0.46
N VAL A 84 7.68 2.06 -0.80
CA VAL A 84 7.55 3.43 -1.30
C VAL A 84 6.08 3.71 -1.52
N LEU A 85 5.59 4.84 -1.01
CA LEU A 85 4.30 5.44 -1.33
C LEU A 85 4.55 6.67 -2.17
N LEU A 86 3.85 6.77 -3.29
CA LEU A 86 4.02 7.88 -4.22
C LEU A 86 3.03 8.99 -3.89
N GLU A 87 3.51 10.23 -3.99
CA GLU A 87 2.64 11.40 -4.03
C GLU A 87 1.58 11.23 -5.12
N GLN A 88 0.43 11.85 -4.91
CA GLN A 88 -0.69 11.82 -5.84
C GLN A 88 -1.00 13.23 -6.33
N PRO A 89 -1.48 13.38 -7.58
CA PRO A 89 -1.92 14.69 -8.04
C PRO A 89 -3.09 15.19 -7.19
N ASP A 90 -3.23 16.50 -7.08
CA ASP A 90 -4.39 17.09 -6.40
C ASP A 90 -5.68 16.64 -7.11
N PRO A 91 -6.74 16.27 -6.37
CA PRO A 91 -8.01 15.92 -6.99
C PRO A 91 -8.61 17.15 -7.69
N PRO A 92 -9.37 16.95 -8.78
CA PRO A 92 -9.67 15.68 -9.43
C PRO A 92 -8.49 15.15 -10.26
N TRP A 93 -8.37 13.83 -10.37
CA TRP A 93 -7.41 13.24 -11.31
C TRP A 93 -8.00 13.19 -12.71
N PHE A 94 -7.14 13.45 -13.69
CA PHE A 94 -7.45 13.28 -15.10
C PHE A 94 -6.52 12.22 -15.68
N VAL A 95 -7.10 11.08 -16.06
CA VAL A 95 -6.37 9.98 -16.69
C VAL A 95 -6.66 10.01 -18.18
N ALA A 96 -5.62 9.92 -19.01
CA ALA A 96 -5.77 9.86 -20.45
C ALA A 96 -6.54 8.59 -20.87
N GLY A 97 -7.49 8.75 -21.78
CA GLY A 97 -8.34 7.68 -22.27
C GLY A 97 -9.35 7.16 -21.25
N ARG A 98 -9.92 6.00 -21.57
CA ARG A 98 -10.89 5.30 -20.73
C ARG A 98 -10.18 4.25 -19.87
N LEU A 99 -10.41 4.30 -18.55
CA LEU A 99 -9.98 3.22 -17.66
C LEU A 99 -10.67 1.90 -18.01
N SER A 100 -9.97 0.78 -17.83
CA SER A 100 -10.62 -0.54 -17.88
C SER A 100 -11.70 -0.64 -16.80
N ASP A 101 -12.72 -1.47 -17.02
CA ASP A 101 -13.83 -1.61 -16.06
C ASP A 101 -13.34 -2.05 -14.68
N GLY A 102 -12.34 -2.95 -14.63
CA GLY A 102 -11.72 -3.37 -13.36
C GLY A 102 -10.97 -2.24 -12.64
N ALA A 103 -10.26 -1.37 -13.37
CA ALA A 103 -9.59 -0.22 -12.78
C ALA A 103 -10.59 0.82 -12.28
N ALA A 104 -11.63 1.11 -13.06
CA ALA A 104 -12.71 2.01 -12.65
C ALA A 104 -13.43 1.48 -11.40
N GLU A 105 -13.73 0.17 -11.35
CA GLU A 105 -14.39 -0.46 -10.20
C GLU A 105 -13.50 -0.46 -8.95
N ARG A 106 -12.19 -0.68 -9.10
CA ARG A 106 -11.23 -0.54 -7.99
C ARG A 106 -11.29 0.85 -7.38
N LEU A 107 -11.29 1.91 -8.20
CA LEU A 107 -11.37 3.29 -7.73
C LEU A 107 -12.72 3.58 -7.05
N ARG A 108 -13.84 3.12 -7.63
CA ARG A 108 -15.18 3.30 -7.03
C ARG A 108 -15.30 2.61 -5.67
N ARG A 109 -14.80 1.39 -5.54
CA ARG A 109 -14.76 0.67 -4.25
C ARG A 109 -13.90 1.37 -3.20
N ALA A 110 -12.94 2.18 -3.62
CA ALA A 110 -12.14 3.03 -2.74
C ALA A 110 -12.82 4.36 -2.39
N GLY A 111 -14.03 4.62 -2.89
CA GLY A 111 -14.80 5.84 -2.62
C GLY A 111 -14.64 6.94 -3.67
N ALA A 112 -13.96 6.69 -4.79
CA ALA A 112 -13.85 7.65 -5.87
C ALA A 112 -15.13 7.72 -6.72
N ARG A 113 -15.46 8.90 -7.22
CA ARG A 113 -16.45 9.05 -8.30
C ARG A 113 -15.71 9.07 -9.63
N VAL A 114 -16.02 8.11 -10.50
CA VAL A 114 -15.35 7.93 -11.79
C VAL A 114 -16.30 8.28 -12.93
N THR A 115 -15.96 9.31 -13.68
CA THR A 115 -16.70 9.76 -14.88
C THR A 115 -15.80 9.63 -16.10
N ALA A 116 -16.17 8.79 -17.06
CA ALA A 116 -15.37 8.52 -18.26
C ALA A 116 -16.00 9.17 -19.50
N THR A 117 -15.16 9.83 -20.30
CA THR A 117 -15.46 10.19 -21.69
C THR A 117 -14.64 9.30 -22.63
N TRP A 118 -14.68 9.57 -23.94
CA TRP A 118 -13.91 8.79 -24.92
C TRP A 118 -12.40 9.01 -24.83
N SER A 119 -11.97 10.22 -24.43
CA SER A 119 -10.56 10.63 -24.42
C SER A 119 -9.99 10.84 -23.03
N THR A 120 -10.80 10.89 -21.98
CA THR A 120 -10.33 11.18 -20.62
C THR A 120 -11.25 10.55 -19.57
N THR A 121 -10.66 10.04 -18.51
CA THR A 121 -11.37 9.63 -17.30
C THR A 121 -11.08 10.61 -16.18
N ARG A 122 -12.14 11.23 -15.65
CA ARG A 122 -12.10 12.07 -14.46
C ARG A 122 -12.37 11.21 -13.22
N VAL A 123 -11.50 11.33 -12.23
CA VAL A 123 -11.64 10.65 -10.93
C VAL A 123 -11.68 11.70 -9.84
N ASP A 124 -12.86 11.89 -9.26
CA ASP A 124 -13.07 12.76 -8.12
C ASP A 124 -12.91 11.98 -6.83
N TRP A 125 -12.10 12.51 -5.94
CA TRP A 125 -11.85 11.94 -4.62
C TRP A 125 -12.45 12.82 -3.53
N ASP A 126 -13.04 12.18 -2.53
CA ASP A 126 -13.12 12.79 -1.20
C ASP A 126 -11.75 12.63 -0.51
N GLY A 127 -11.31 13.64 0.24
CA GLY A 127 -9.97 13.66 0.85
C GLY A 127 -9.65 12.41 1.67
N PRO A 128 -10.53 11.99 2.60
CA PRO A 128 -10.36 10.74 3.35
C PRO A 128 -10.37 9.48 2.48
N ALA A 129 -11.15 9.45 1.40
CA ALA A 129 -11.23 8.31 0.49
C ALA A 129 -9.89 8.11 -0.25
N LEU A 130 -9.26 9.20 -0.71
CA LEU A 130 -7.95 9.10 -1.35
C LEU A 130 -6.85 8.69 -0.36
N ARG A 131 -6.87 9.23 0.86
CA ARG A 131 -5.97 8.80 1.94
C ARG A 131 -6.10 7.29 2.17
N ASP A 132 -7.32 6.79 2.34
CA ASP A 132 -7.58 5.38 2.61
C ASP A 132 -7.27 4.51 1.38
N PHE A 133 -7.41 5.04 0.16
CA PHE A 133 -6.93 4.38 -1.04
C PHE A 133 -5.42 4.17 -1.00
N VAL A 134 -4.63 5.23 -0.76
CA VAL A 134 -3.17 5.12 -0.66
C VAL A 134 -2.74 4.20 0.48
N LEU A 135 -3.41 4.23 1.64
CA LEU A 135 -3.07 3.40 2.80
C LEU A 135 -3.35 1.90 2.56
N PHE A 136 -4.44 1.54 1.89
CA PHE A 136 -4.77 0.12 1.70
C PHE A 136 -4.32 -0.41 0.34
N ASP A 137 -4.73 0.25 -0.74
CA ASP A 137 -4.41 -0.17 -2.12
C ASP A 137 -2.95 0.14 -2.49
N GLY A 138 -2.28 1.04 -1.78
CA GLY A 138 -0.84 1.26 -1.86
C GLY A 138 -0.09 0.51 -0.75
N LEU A 139 -0.07 1.05 0.47
CA LEU A 139 0.79 0.54 1.54
C LEU A 139 0.52 -0.92 1.92
N MET A 140 -0.73 -1.30 2.19
CA MET A 140 -1.01 -2.69 2.59
C MET A 140 -0.84 -3.68 1.43
N HIS A 141 -1.03 -3.25 0.18
CA HIS A 141 -0.69 -4.05 -1.00
C HIS A 141 0.81 -4.38 -1.04
N GLU A 142 1.66 -3.35 -0.92
CA GLU A 142 3.12 -3.52 -0.92
C GLU A 142 3.63 -4.31 0.29
N ILE A 143 2.99 -4.16 1.46
CA ILE A 143 3.25 -5.03 2.62
C ILE A 143 2.85 -6.47 2.29
N GLY A 144 1.76 -6.68 1.56
CA GLY A 144 1.38 -7.99 1.03
C GLY A 144 2.51 -8.62 0.21
N HIS A 145 3.12 -7.87 -0.73
CA HIS A 145 4.30 -8.33 -1.45
C HIS A 145 5.47 -8.66 -0.54
N HIS A 146 5.76 -7.79 0.43
CA HIS A 146 6.82 -8.02 1.41
C HIS A 146 6.63 -9.31 2.22
N LEU A 147 5.40 -9.61 2.62
CA LEU A 147 5.05 -10.84 3.34
C LEU A 147 5.25 -12.08 2.47
N LEU A 148 4.78 -12.03 1.23
CA LEU A 148 4.94 -13.13 0.28
C LEU A 148 6.42 -13.40 0.00
N ASP A 149 7.23 -12.36 -0.08
CA ASP A 149 8.69 -12.43 -0.19
C ASP A 149 9.37 -13.19 0.97
N HIS A 150 8.73 -13.25 2.14
CA HIS A 150 9.20 -14.00 3.32
C HIS A 150 8.67 -15.43 3.38
N THR A 151 7.56 -15.73 2.71
CA THR A 151 6.87 -17.02 2.82
C THR A 151 7.02 -17.90 1.58
N ASP A 152 7.00 -17.31 0.39
CA ASP A 152 7.06 -18.04 -0.88
C ASP A 152 7.50 -17.13 -2.05
N ARG A 153 8.81 -17.09 -2.29
CA ARG A 153 9.44 -16.31 -3.38
C ARG A 153 9.28 -16.92 -4.77
N ARG A 154 8.80 -18.17 -4.89
CA ARG A 154 8.77 -18.92 -6.15
C ARG A 154 7.41 -18.85 -6.85
N MET A 155 6.53 -17.99 -6.36
CA MET A 155 5.20 -17.79 -6.90
C MET A 155 5.24 -17.10 -8.27
N ARG A 156 4.29 -17.45 -9.15
CA ARG A 156 4.07 -16.70 -10.40
C ARG A 156 3.65 -15.26 -10.08
N THR A 157 4.12 -14.29 -10.87
CA THR A 157 3.83 -12.86 -10.67
C THR A 157 2.33 -12.56 -10.55
N ALA A 158 1.49 -13.14 -11.40
CA ALA A 158 0.04 -12.93 -11.35
C ALA A 158 -0.61 -13.46 -10.06
N ASP A 159 -0.08 -14.54 -9.48
CA ASP A 159 -0.55 -15.06 -8.19
C ASP A 159 -0.06 -14.17 -7.04
N HIS A 160 1.12 -13.57 -7.19
CA HIS A 160 1.70 -12.63 -6.24
C HIS A 160 0.86 -11.35 -6.12
N GLU A 161 0.50 -10.73 -7.25
CA GLU A 161 -0.40 -9.56 -7.31
C GLU A 161 -1.76 -9.86 -6.67
N ARG A 162 -2.40 -10.95 -7.06
CA ARG A 162 -3.73 -11.32 -6.51
C ARG A 162 -3.69 -11.53 -5.00
N ARG A 163 -2.60 -12.07 -4.45
CA ARG A 163 -2.46 -12.27 -3.01
C ARG A 163 -2.16 -10.98 -2.26
N ALA A 164 -1.38 -10.07 -2.85
CA ALA A 164 -1.15 -8.74 -2.31
C ALA A 164 -2.47 -7.91 -2.29
N ASP A 165 -3.23 -7.93 -3.38
CA ASP A 165 -4.56 -7.31 -3.47
C ASP A 165 -5.50 -7.87 -2.40
N ALA A 166 -5.58 -9.19 -2.29
CA ALA A 166 -6.42 -9.85 -1.29
C ALA A 166 -5.97 -9.53 0.15
N HIS A 167 -4.67 -9.34 0.39
CA HIS A 167 -4.15 -8.88 1.67
C HIS A 167 -4.64 -7.45 1.98
N ALA A 168 -4.47 -6.52 1.04
CA ALA A 168 -4.93 -5.14 1.17
C ALA A 168 -6.44 -5.05 1.48
N VAL A 169 -7.26 -5.80 0.75
CA VAL A 169 -8.73 -5.86 0.97
C VAL A 169 -9.07 -6.34 2.38
N ARG A 170 -8.45 -7.44 2.85
CA ARG A 170 -8.67 -7.94 4.22
C ARG A 170 -8.24 -6.93 5.28
N CYS A 171 -7.13 -6.23 5.05
CA CYS A 171 -6.66 -5.18 5.94
C CYS A 171 -7.65 -4.02 6.03
N ARG A 172 -8.16 -3.53 4.88
CA ARG A 172 -9.20 -2.49 4.86
C ARG A 172 -10.45 -2.91 5.64
N GLN A 173 -10.95 -4.12 5.43
CA GLN A 173 -12.13 -4.64 6.14
C GLN A 173 -11.90 -4.71 7.65
N ARG A 174 -10.75 -5.23 8.09
CA ARG A 174 -10.39 -5.29 9.51
C ARG A 174 -10.25 -3.90 10.15
N TRP A 175 -9.70 -2.95 9.41
CA TRP A 175 -9.56 -1.57 9.88
C TRP A 175 -10.92 -0.86 10.00
N ALA A 176 -11.84 -1.11 9.08
CA ALA A 176 -13.18 -0.54 9.11
C ALA A 176 -14.05 -1.09 10.25
N ALA A 177 -13.75 -2.31 10.73
CA ALA A 177 -14.48 -2.97 11.82
C ALA A 177 -13.99 -2.61 13.23
N ARG A 178 -13.10 -1.61 13.37
CA ARG A 178 -12.47 -1.21 14.64
C ARG A 178 -13.29 -0.21 15.45
#